data_AF-A0A3S3EIF2-F1
#
_entry.id   AF-A0A3S3EIF2-F1
#
_cell.length_a   1.000
_cell.length_b   1.000
_cell.length_c   1.000
_cell.angle_alpha   90.00
_cell.angle_beta   90.00
_cell.angle_gamma   90.00
#
_symmetry.space_group_name_H-M   'P 1'
#
loop_
_entity.id
_entity.type
_entity.pdbx_description
1 polymer ?
#
loop_
_entity_poly.entity_id
_entity_poly.type
_entity_poly.pdbx_seq_one_letter_code
_entity_poly.pdbx_strand_id
1 'polypeptide(L)'
;MDWYSIIKFLHVLSAILWVGGGFTLMVLAVRADRAGNIEGMLQAMRATGELGNRFFAPMSMLTLAFGLIMCWFWVGFSALWILIGLAGYATTFCIGMFIFKPTADRMAGMIAKDGVTPAALAQGQRILNAARVDYSVMLVIIADMVLKPTLNDVTILGCMALVLTTGIALAFGGTRRLVPSAA
;
A
#
# COMPACT_ATOMS: atom_id res chain seq x y z
N MET A 1 2.15 -33.03 2.22
CA MET A 1 1.50 -31.80 1.72
C MET A 1 1.45 -31.88 0.21
N ASP A 2 0.32 -31.53 -0.38
CA ASP A 2 0.16 -31.42 -1.82
C ASP A 2 0.81 -30.13 -2.35
N TRP A 3 1.19 -30.13 -3.63
CA TRP A 3 1.92 -29.01 -4.26
C TRP A 3 1.14 -27.70 -4.19
N TYR A 4 -0.19 -27.76 -4.33
CA TYR A 4 -1.07 -26.60 -4.21
C TYR A 4 -0.95 -25.93 -2.83
N SER A 5 -0.96 -26.70 -1.74
CA SER A 5 -0.81 -26.14 -0.38
C SER A 5 0.52 -25.44 -0.16
N ILE A 6 1.61 -25.96 -0.74
CA ILE A 6 2.94 -25.33 -0.64
C ILE A 6 2.94 -23.98 -1.36
N ILE A 7 2.47 -23.93 -2.60
CA ILE A 7 2.42 -22.68 -3.37
C ILE A 7 1.49 -21.67 -2.72
N LYS A 8 0.33 -22.11 -2.22
CA LYS A 8 -0.60 -21.25 -1.46
C LYS A 8 0.04 -20.68 -0.21
N PHE A 9 0.79 -21.50 0.54
CA PHE A 9 1.53 -21.04 1.71
C PHE A 9 2.54 -19.96 1.34
N LEU A 10 3.35 -20.19 0.30
CA LEU A 10 4.34 -19.20 -0.17
C LEU A 10 3.69 -17.91 -0.68
N HIS A 11 2.55 -18.00 -1.38
CA HIS A 11 1.74 -16.86 -1.78
C HIS A 11 1.29 -16.02 -0.57
N VAL A 12 0.69 -16.67 0.43
CA VAL A 12 0.19 -15.98 1.63
C VAL A 12 1.34 -15.42 2.46
N LEU A 13 2.45 -16.16 2.61
CA LEU A 13 3.62 -15.69 3.35
C LEU A 13 4.22 -14.44 2.71
N SER A 14 4.44 -14.45 1.39
CA SER A 14 4.94 -13.29 0.67
C SER A 14 3.98 -12.10 0.73
N ALA A 15 2.66 -12.35 0.66
CA ALA A 15 1.64 -11.32 0.83
C ALA A 15 1.70 -10.69 2.23
N ILE A 16 1.82 -11.49 3.30
CA ILE A 16 1.92 -10.99 4.68
C ILE A 16 3.16 -10.12 4.85
N LEU A 17 4.32 -10.56 4.35
CA LEU A 17 5.56 -9.81 4.45
C LEU A 17 5.49 -8.47 3.69
N TRP A 18 4.88 -8.48 2.51
CA TRP A 18 4.67 -7.29 1.72
C TRP A 18 3.70 -6.30 2.37
N VAL A 19 2.46 -6.75 2.61
CA VAL A 19 1.38 -5.89 3.11
C VAL A 19 1.63 -5.48 4.56
N GLY A 20 1.99 -6.43 5.43
CA GLY A 20 2.18 -6.15 6.86
C GLY A 20 3.38 -5.26 7.14
N GLY A 21 4.50 -5.47 6.43
CA GLY A 21 5.67 -4.63 6.57
C GLY A 21 5.41 -3.19 6.11
N GLY A 22 4.76 -3.02 4.97
CA GLY A 22 4.42 -1.68 4.49
C GLY A 22 3.37 -0.99 5.37
N PHE A 23 2.37 -1.74 5.88
CA PHE A 23 1.35 -1.20 6.78
C PHE A 23 1.99 -0.65 8.06
N THR A 24 3.01 -1.35 8.58
CA THR A 24 3.78 -0.88 9.74
C THR A 24 4.47 0.46 9.45
N LEU A 25 5.11 0.60 8.28
CA LEU A 25 5.74 1.87 7.88
C LEU A 25 4.70 2.99 7.71
N MET A 26 3.54 2.69 7.15
CA MET A 26 2.43 3.66 7.05
C MET A 26 1.98 4.12 8.44
N VAL A 27 1.77 3.21 9.39
CA VAL A 27 1.37 3.55 10.76
C VAL A 27 2.42 4.43 11.44
N LEU A 28 3.71 4.12 11.27
CA LEU A 28 4.80 4.95 11.79
C LEU A 28 4.78 6.36 11.18
N ALA A 29 4.64 6.46 9.86
CA ALA A 29 4.57 7.75 9.17
C ALA A 29 3.36 8.58 9.62
N VAL A 30 2.17 7.98 9.72
CA VAL A 30 0.95 8.65 10.20
C VAL A 30 1.08 9.09 11.66
N ARG A 31 1.69 8.27 12.52
CA ARG A 31 1.92 8.66 13.93
C ARG A 31 2.90 9.82 14.04
N ALA A 32 3.97 9.80 13.26
CA ALA A 32 4.95 10.88 13.23
C ALA A 32 4.33 12.20 12.72
N ASP A 33 3.54 12.13 11.65
CA ASP A 33 2.78 13.26 11.10
C ASP A 33 1.86 13.89 12.14
N ARG A 34 1.04 13.08 12.80
CA ARG A 34 0.08 13.54 13.82
C ARG A 34 0.76 14.14 15.05
N ALA A 35 1.99 13.73 15.36
CA ALA A 35 2.78 14.25 16.47
C ALA A 35 3.63 15.48 16.09
N GLY A 36 3.65 15.89 14.82
CA GLY A 36 4.59 16.90 14.33
C GLY A 36 6.05 16.46 14.44
N ASN A 37 6.30 15.15 14.57
CA ASN A 37 7.64 14.60 14.72
C ASN A 37 8.30 14.43 13.34
N ILE A 38 9.01 15.48 12.93
CA ILE A 38 9.75 15.53 11.67
C ILE A 38 10.75 14.37 11.57
N GLU A 39 11.53 14.10 12.61
CA GLU A 39 12.56 13.06 12.57
C GLU A 39 11.97 11.67 12.34
N GLY A 40 10.88 11.36 13.05
CA GLY A 40 10.13 10.11 12.85
C GLY A 40 9.56 9.97 11.43
N MET A 41 9.08 11.07 10.85
CA MET A 41 8.62 11.10 9.46
C MET A 41 9.76 10.79 8.49
N LEU A 42 10.90 11.44 8.67
CA LEU A 42 12.08 11.23 7.83
C LEU A 42 12.59 9.79 7.91
N GLN A 43 12.59 9.20 9.11
CA GLN A 43 12.98 7.81 9.31
C GLN A 43 12.04 6.85 8.55
N ALA A 44 10.72 7.06 8.65
CA ALA A 44 9.74 6.24 7.94
C ALA A 44 9.89 6.36 6.41
N MET A 45 10.16 7.55 5.89
CA MET A 45 10.35 7.77 4.46
C MET A 45 11.66 7.16 3.94
N ARG A 46 12.76 7.25 4.71
CA ARG A 46 14.02 6.56 4.39
C ARG A 46 13.84 5.05 4.34
N ALA A 47 13.20 4.48 5.36
CA ALA A 47 12.88 3.04 5.39
C ALA A 47 12.02 2.63 4.19
N THR A 48 11.06 3.46 3.79
CA THR A 48 10.22 3.23 2.59
C THR A 48 11.07 3.19 1.31
N GLY A 49 12.01 4.13 1.14
CA GLY A 49 12.91 4.17 -0.02
C GLY A 49 13.89 2.99 -0.08
N GLU A 50 14.48 2.63 1.06
CA GLU A 50 15.46 1.53 1.17
C GLU A 50 14.82 0.14 1.00
N LEU A 51 13.70 -0.10 1.69
CA LEU A 51 13.01 -1.39 1.67
C LEU A 51 12.12 -1.56 0.44
N GLY A 52 11.74 -0.46 -0.22
CA GLY A 52 10.89 -0.47 -1.42
C GLY A 52 11.37 -1.47 -2.48
N ASN A 53 12.56 -1.28 -3.02
CA ASN A 53 13.10 -2.15 -4.07
C ASN A 53 13.75 -3.44 -3.54
N ARG A 54 14.26 -3.42 -2.31
CA ARG A 54 15.02 -4.55 -1.75
C ARG A 54 14.14 -5.61 -1.12
N PHE A 55 12.98 -5.23 -0.61
CA PHE A 55 12.11 -6.12 0.16
C PHE A 55 10.68 -6.13 -0.38
N PHE A 56 10.02 -4.97 -0.46
CA PHE A 56 8.60 -4.91 -0.82
C PHE A 56 8.35 -5.31 -2.28
N ALA A 57 9.14 -4.81 -3.23
CA ALA A 57 9.00 -5.18 -4.63
C ALA A 57 9.22 -6.70 -4.86
N PRO A 58 10.28 -7.34 -4.35
CA PRO A 58 10.42 -8.80 -4.43
C PRO A 58 9.26 -9.57 -3.78
N MET A 59 8.82 -9.18 -2.58
CA MET A 59 7.70 -9.87 -1.91
C MET A 59 6.38 -9.70 -2.68
N SER A 60 6.13 -8.53 -3.27
CA SER A 60 4.98 -8.30 -4.15
C SER A 60 5.03 -9.18 -5.40
N MET A 61 6.20 -9.30 -6.04
CA MET A 61 6.40 -10.13 -7.22
C MET A 61 6.21 -11.60 -6.90
N LEU A 62 6.74 -12.08 -5.78
CA LEU A 62 6.53 -13.46 -5.33
C LEU A 62 5.06 -13.73 -5.05
N THR A 63 4.36 -12.79 -4.41
CA THR A 63 2.91 -12.88 -4.18
C THR A 63 2.18 -13.07 -5.51
N LEU A 64 2.45 -12.21 -6.50
CA LEU A 64 1.85 -12.33 -7.83
C LEU A 64 2.21 -13.66 -8.50
N ALA A 65 3.49 -14.02 -8.54
CA ALA A 65 3.98 -15.22 -9.21
C ALA A 65 3.29 -16.48 -8.67
N PHE A 66 3.25 -16.66 -7.35
CA PHE A 66 2.56 -17.80 -6.74
C PHE A 66 1.05 -17.76 -6.98
N GLY A 67 0.44 -16.58 -7.00
CA GLY A 67 -0.96 -16.40 -7.36
C GLY A 67 -1.27 -16.84 -8.80
N LEU A 68 -0.44 -16.42 -9.75
CA LEU A 68 -0.56 -16.80 -11.16
C LEU A 68 -0.34 -18.30 -11.38
N ILE A 69 0.64 -18.89 -10.68
CA ILE A 69 0.85 -20.33 -10.68
C ILE A 69 -0.40 -21.06 -10.18
N MET A 70 -1.02 -20.57 -9.09
CA MET A 70 -2.27 -21.16 -8.60
C MET A 70 -3.42 -21.06 -9.61
N CYS A 71 -3.56 -19.92 -10.27
CA CYS A 71 -4.58 -19.70 -11.30
C CYS A 71 -4.37 -20.61 -12.51
N TRP A 72 -3.12 -20.80 -12.94
CA TRP A 72 -2.80 -21.58 -14.13
C TRP A 72 -3.10 -23.08 -13.99
N PHE A 73 -2.80 -23.66 -12.83
CA PHE A 73 -2.90 -25.12 -12.66
C PHE A 73 -4.14 -25.60 -11.90
N TRP A 74 -4.76 -24.77 -11.04
CA TRP A 74 -5.86 -25.25 -10.17
C TRP A 74 -7.12 -24.39 -10.15
N VAL A 75 -7.02 -23.05 -10.28
CA VAL A 75 -8.16 -22.16 -9.98
C VAL A 75 -8.82 -21.57 -11.23
N GLY A 76 -8.06 -21.31 -12.30
CA GLY A 76 -8.50 -20.50 -13.45
C GLY A 76 -8.45 -19.00 -13.18
N PHE A 77 -8.81 -18.19 -14.19
CA PHE A 77 -8.71 -16.71 -14.15
C PHE A 77 -10.05 -15.98 -14.16
N SER A 78 -11.17 -16.69 -14.36
CA SER A 78 -12.49 -16.08 -14.58
C SER A 78 -13.23 -15.71 -13.30
N ALA A 79 -12.75 -16.16 -12.13
CA ALA A 79 -13.42 -15.86 -10.88
C ALA A 79 -13.31 -14.36 -10.55
N LEU A 80 -14.41 -13.76 -10.10
CA LEU A 80 -14.50 -12.32 -9.85
C LEU A 80 -13.40 -11.81 -8.90
N TRP A 81 -13.15 -12.53 -7.81
CA TRP A 81 -12.11 -12.21 -6.83
C TRP A 81 -10.67 -12.33 -7.40
N ILE A 82 -10.46 -13.07 -8.49
CA ILE A 82 -9.15 -13.08 -9.15
C ILE A 82 -8.98 -11.81 -9.97
N LEU A 83 -10.03 -11.38 -10.68
CA LEU A 83 -10.01 -10.17 -11.47
C LEU A 83 -9.85 -8.92 -10.60
N ILE A 84 -10.60 -8.83 -9.49
CA ILE A 84 -10.49 -7.75 -8.51
C ILE A 84 -9.10 -7.77 -7.87
N GLY A 85 -8.62 -8.94 -7.44
CA GLY A 85 -7.27 -9.10 -6.90
C GLY A 85 -6.14 -8.66 -7.84
N LEU A 86 -6.20 -9.05 -9.12
CA LEU A 86 -5.21 -8.65 -10.12
C LEU A 86 -5.26 -7.15 -10.42
N ALA A 87 -6.47 -6.58 -10.54
CA ALA A 87 -6.65 -5.14 -10.74
C ALA A 87 -6.15 -4.34 -9.53
N GLY A 88 -6.45 -4.79 -8.32
CA GLY A 88 -5.95 -4.21 -7.08
C GLY A 88 -4.43 -4.28 -6.99
N TYR A 89 -3.85 -5.46 -7.26
CA TYR A 89 -2.40 -5.64 -7.29
C TYR A 89 -1.74 -4.69 -8.29
N ALA A 90 -2.26 -4.60 -9.52
CA ALA A 90 -1.72 -3.71 -10.54
C ALA A 90 -1.76 -2.25 -10.09
N THR A 91 -2.86 -1.84 -9.44
CA THR A 91 -3.03 -0.49 -8.88
C THR A 91 -1.97 -0.20 -7.82
N THR A 92 -1.86 -1.06 -6.81
CA THR A 92 -0.91 -0.91 -5.70
C THR A 92 0.54 -0.96 -6.18
N PHE A 93 0.86 -1.89 -7.09
CA PHE A 93 2.19 -1.98 -7.67
C PHE A 93 2.56 -0.70 -8.42
N CYS A 94 1.63 -0.13 -9.20
CA CYS A 94 1.85 1.15 -9.88
C CYS A 94 2.04 2.31 -8.88
N ILE A 95 1.25 2.37 -7.81
CA ILE A 95 1.42 3.39 -6.76
C ILE A 95 2.81 3.27 -6.12
N GLY A 96 3.24 2.06 -5.75
CA GLY A 96 4.55 1.81 -5.18
C GLY A 96 5.69 2.24 -6.11
N MET A 97 5.62 1.83 -7.37
CA MET A 97 6.66 2.08 -8.38
C MET A 97 6.74 3.56 -8.79
N PHE A 98 5.59 4.20 -9.05
CA PHE A 98 5.55 5.55 -9.63
C PHE A 98 5.36 6.67 -8.61
N ILE A 99 4.88 6.38 -7.41
CA ILE A 99 4.60 7.40 -6.39
C ILE A 99 5.55 7.27 -5.21
N PHE A 100 5.54 6.15 -4.48
CA PHE A 100 6.29 6.05 -3.23
C PHE A 100 7.80 6.23 -3.43
N LYS A 101 8.40 5.41 -4.28
CA LYS A 101 9.85 5.45 -4.49
C LYS A 101 10.32 6.81 -5.04
N PRO A 102 9.79 7.31 -6.18
CA PRO A 102 10.28 8.57 -6.73
C PRO A 102 10.06 9.76 -5.78
N THR A 103 8.97 9.76 -5.02
CA THR A 103 8.68 10.84 -4.07
C THR A 103 9.59 10.77 -2.85
N ALA A 104 9.90 9.57 -2.34
CA ALA A 104 10.83 9.38 -1.23
C ALA A 104 12.26 9.78 -1.61
N ASP A 105 12.72 9.36 -2.79
CA ASP A 105 14.04 9.72 -3.32
C ASP A 105 14.14 11.23 -3.55
N ARG A 106 13.09 11.85 -4.11
CA ARG A 106 13.02 13.31 -4.30
C ARG A 106 13.05 14.06 -2.96
N MET A 107 12.33 13.57 -1.95
CA MET A 107 12.33 14.16 -0.61
C MET A 107 13.73 14.08 0.01
N ALA A 108 14.38 12.92 -0.06
CA ALA A 108 15.73 12.73 0.44
C ALA A 108 16.74 13.67 -0.25
N GLY A 109 16.64 13.82 -1.58
CA GLY A 109 17.47 14.76 -2.35
C GLY A 109 17.26 16.22 -1.96
N MET A 110 16.01 16.65 -1.75
CA MET A 110 15.70 18.01 -1.26
C MET A 110 16.30 18.25 0.12
N ILE A 111 16.19 17.29 1.03
CA ILE A 111 16.72 17.41 2.40
C ILE A 111 18.25 17.47 2.40
N ALA A 112 18.90 16.64 1.56
CA ALA A 112 20.35 16.64 1.45
C ALA A 112 20.90 17.98 0.93
N LYS A 113 20.16 18.66 0.04
CA LYS A 113 20.58 19.91 -0.59
C LYS A 113 20.23 21.14 0.25
N ASP A 114 18.98 21.24 0.70
CA ASP A 114 18.41 22.47 1.25
C ASP A 114 18.01 22.33 2.73
N GLY A 115 18.26 21.17 3.34
CA GLY A 115 17.80 20.84 4.70
C GLY A 115 16.29 20.55 4.76
N VAL A 116 15.76 20.44 5.98
CA VAL A 116 14.32 20.19 6.17
C VAL A 116 13.54 21.47 5.87
N THR A 117 12.95 21.54 4.69
CA THR A 117 12.12 22.66 4.24
C THR A 117 10.65 22.26 4.17
N PRO A 118 9.70 23.23 4.20
CA PRO A 118 8.28 22.96 3.97
C PRO A 118 8.02 22.23 2.63
N ALA A 119 8.82 22.52 1.60
CA ALA A 119 8.72 21.87 0.29
C ALA A 119 9.11 20.39 0.33
N ALA A 120 10.11 20.03 1.14
CA ALA A 120 10.48 18.64 1.39
C ALA A 120 9.38 17.90 2.18
N LEU A 121 8.86 18.52 3.24
CA LEU A 121 7.79 17.94 4.05
C LEU A 121 6.49 17.71 3.25
N ALA A 122 6.21 18.58 2.26
CA ALA A 122 5.08 18.38 1.34
C ALA A 122 5.20 17.08 0.51
N GLN A 123 6.41 16.58 0.24
CA GLN A 123 6.59 15.27 -0.39
C GLN A 123 6.18 14.13 0.54
N GLY A 124 6.50 14.23 1.83
CA GLY A 124 6.04 13.28 2.85
C GLY A 124 4.50 13.22 2.93
N GLN A 125 3.84 14.38 2.89
CA GLN A 125 2.37 14.43 2.84
C GLN A 125 1.80 13.76 1.59
N ARG A 126 2.45 13.95 0.43
CA ARG A 126 2.05 13.29 -0.81
C ARG A 126 2.16 11.77 -0.70
N ILE A 127 3.23 11.25 -0.08
CA ILE A 127 3.39 9.82 0.18
C ILE A 127 2.30 9.32 1.12
N LEU A 128 1.99 10.04 2.21
CA LEU A 128 0.92 9.67 3.14
C LEU A 128 -0.45 9.60 2.46
N ASN A 129 -0.79 10.58 1.62
CA ASN A 129 -2.06 10.59 0.92
C ASN A 129 -2.14 9.41 -0.06
N ALA A 130 -1.08 9.16 -0.82
CA ALA A 130 -1.01 7.98 -1.68
C ALA A 130 -1.08 6.67 -0.88
N ALA A 131 -0.46 6.60 0.30
CA ALA A 131 -0.50 5.44 1.18
C ALA A 131 -1.93 5.18 1.70
N ARG A 132 -2.72 6.21 2.02
CA ARG A 132 -4.12 6.02 2.42
C ARG A 132 -4.95 5.37 1.33
N VAL A 133 -4.75 5.79 0.07
CA VAL A 133 -5.40 5.14 -1.08
C VAL A 133 -4.89 3.72 -1.23
N ASP A 134 -3.57 3.54 -1.25
CA ASP A 134 -2.93 2.25 -1.49
C ASP A 134 -3.34 1.19 -0.46
N TYR A 135 -3.33 1.52 0.83
CA TYR A 135 -3.74 0.59 1.88
C TYR A 135 -5.24 0.34 1.90
N SER A 136 -6.08 1.26 1.40
CA SER A 136 -7.49 0.94 1.19
C SER A 136 -7.68 -0.11 0.10
N VAL A 137 -6.92 -0.02 -0.99
CA VAL A 137 -6.88 -1.04 -2.05
C VAL A 137 -6.35 -2.36 -1.48
N MET A 138 -5.28 -2.31 -0.70
CA MET A 138 -4.68 -3.50 -0.10
C MET A 138 -5.64 -4.23 0.87
N LEU A 139 -6.40 -3.48 1.69
CA LEU A 139 -7.43 -4.05 2.54
C LEU A 139 -8.56 -4.72 1.74
N VAL A 140 -8.96 -4.10 0.62
CA VAL A 140 -9.92 -4.69 -0.30
C VAL A 140 -9.40 -5.97 -0.93
N ILE A 141 -8.15 -6.01 -1.38
CA ILE A 141 -7.53 -7.24 -1.93
C ILE A 141 -7.53 -8.35 -0.88
N ILE A 142 -7.17 -8.05 0.37
CA ILE A 142 -7.17 -9.05 1.45
C ILE A 142 -8.58 -9.58 1.67
N ALA A 143 -9.57 -8.71 1.79
CA ALA A 143 -10.97 -9.10 1.96
C ALA A 143 -11.47 -9.94 0.78
N ASP A 144 -11.15 -9.54 -0.45
CA ASP A 144 -11.49 -10.24 -1.68
C ASP A 144 -10.91 -11.65 -1.75
N MET A 145 -9.62 -11.81 -1.43
CA MET A 145 -8.92 -13.10 -1.46
C MET A 145 -9.40 -14.08 -0.38
N VAL A 146 -9.89 -13.54 0.74
CA VAL A 146 -10.41 -14.34 1.86
C VAL A 146 -11.87 -14.71 1.65
N LEU A 147 -12.72 -13.73 1.31
CA LEU A 147 -14.17 -13.90 1.20
C LEU A 147 -14.61 -14.46 -0.16
N LYS A 148 -13.80 -14.25 -1.20
CA LYS A 148 -14.02 -14.74 -2.57
C LYS A 148 -15.42 -14.44 -3.10
N PRO A 149 -15.86 -13.18 -3.08
CA PRO A 149 -17.22 -12.82 -3.46
C PRO A 149 -17.53 -13.17 -4.92
N THR A 150 -18.81 -13.43 -5.16
CA THR A 150 -19.42 -13.52 -6.48
C THR A 150 -20.24 -12.25 -6.76
N LEU A 151 -20.78 -12.12 -7.97
CA LEU A 151 -21.62 -10.98 -8.34
C LEU A 151 -22.91 -10.86 -7.49
N ASN A 152 -23.34 -11.95 -6.85
CA ASN A 152 -24.53 -11.97 -6.00
C ASN A 152 -24.26 -11.45 -4.58
N ASP A 153 -22.99 -11.33 -4.18
CA ASP A 153 -22.58 -10.92 -2.84
C ASP A 153 -22.52 -9.38 -2.72
N VAL A 154 -23.64 -8.73 -3.07
CA VAL A 154 -23.74 -7.26 -3.19
C VAL A 154 -23.34 -6.55 -1.91
N THR A 155 -23.64 -7.12 -0.74
CA THR A 155 -23.24 -6.55 0.56
C THR A 155 -21.73 -6.54 0.73
N ILE A 156 -21.03 -7.62 0.35
CA ILE A 156 -19.57 -7.72 0.46
C ILE A 156 -18.92 -6.72 -0.49
N LEU A 157 -19.39 -6.69 -1.75
CA LEU A 157 -18.90 -5.76 -2.77
C LEU A 157 -19.16 -4.30 -2.36
N GLY A 158 -20.31 -4.01 -1.77
CA GLY A 158 -20.66 -2.70 -1.23
C GLY A 158 -19.73 -2.27 -0.10
N CYS A 159 -19.40 -3.16 0.84
CA CYS A 159 -18.43 -2.91 1.89
C CYS A 159 -17.02 -2.64 1.34
N MET A 160 -16.58 -3.43 0.34
CA MET A 160 -15.29 -3.20 -0.34
C MET A 160 -15.25 -1.83 -1.01
N ALA A 161 -16.31 -1.45 -1.73
CA ALA A 161 -16.43 -0.13 -2.34
C ALA A 161 -16.41 0.99 -1.29
N LEU A 162 -17.06 0.80 -0.14
CA LEU A 162 -17.05 1.75 0.97
C LEU A 162 -15.64 1.95 1.53
N VAL A 163 -14.87 0.86 1.70
CA VAL A 163 -13.48 0.94 2.17
C VAL A 163 -12.61 1.74 1.20
N LEU A 164 -12.72 1.46 -0.10
CA LEU A 164 -11.97 2.20 -1.14
C LEU A 164 -12.34 3.68 -1.15
N THR A 165 -13.63 4.00 -1.19
CA THR A 165 -14.11 5.38 -1.24
C THR A 165 -13.73 6.15 0.02
N THR A 166 -13.75 5.50 1.19
CA THR A 166 -13.26 6.09 2.45
C THR A 166 -11.75 6.36 2.38
N GLY A 167 -10.94 5.43 1.88
CA GLY A 167 -9.50 5.63 1.70
C GLY A 167 -9.18 6.83 0.79
N ILE A 168 -9.90 6.93 -0.33
CA ILE A 168 -9.81 8.06 -1.27
C ILE A 168 -10.24 9.37 -0.58
N ALA A 169 -11.39 9.38 0.09
CA ALA A 169 -11.89 10.55 0.79
C ALA A 169 -10.90 11.04 1.88
N LEU A 170 -10.25 10.13 2.61
CA LEU A 170 -9.23 10.47 3.61
C LEU A 170 -7.92 10.97 3.00
N ALA A 171 -7.58 10.53 1.78
CA ALA A 171 -6.40 11.01 1.07
C ALA A 171 -6.57 12.46 0.58
N PHE A 172 -7.78 12.84 0.15
CA PHE A 172 -8.04 14.17 -0.44
C PHE A 172 -8.75 15.15 0.52
N GLY A 173 -9.53 14.68 1.49
CA GLY A 173 -10.30 15.50 2.43
C GLY A 173 -9.51 16.00 3.63
N GLY A 174 -8.28 15.51 3.85
CA GLY A 174 -7.41 15.86 4.97
C GLY A 174 -6.70 17.21 4.87
N THR A 175 -7.25 18.21 4.18
CA THR A 175 -6.67 19.56 4.00
C THR A 175 -6.70 20.41 5.28
N ARG A 176 -6.44 19.83 6.47
CA ARG A 176 -6.09 20.65 7.64
C ARG A 176 -4.69 21.19 7.40
N ARG A 177 -4.66 22.43 6.93
CA ARG A 177 -3.47 23.27 6.80
C ARG A 177 -2.61 23.08 8.05
N LEU A 178 -1.32 22.83 7.86
CA LEU A 178 -0.30 23.18 8.84
C LEU A 178 -0.25 24.72 8.90
N VAL A 179 -1.28 25.34 9.48
CA VAL A 179 -1.21 26.71 9.95
C VAL A 179 -0.61 26.60 11.35
N PRO A 180 0.57 27.19 11.60
CA PRO A 180 1.06 27.34 12.96
C PRO A 180 -0.04 27.98 13.81
N SER A 181 -0.32 27.42 14.97
CA SER A 181 -1.14 28.10 15.97
C SER A 181 -0.42 29.39 16.33
N ALA A 182 -0.86 30.51 15.76
CA ALA A 182 -0.45 31.83 16.17
C ALA A 182 -1.31 32.23 17.39
N ALA A 183 -0.70 32.14 18.57
CA ALA A 183 -0.85 33.00 19.74
C ALA A 183 -0.29 32.26 20.96
#